data_AF-A0A7V9ZD35-F1
#
_entry.id   AF-A0A7V9ZD35-F1
#
_cell.length_a   1.000
_cell.length_b   1.000
_cell.length_c   1.000
_cell.angle_alpha   90.00
_cell.angle_beta   90.00
_cell.angle_gamma   90.00
#
_symmetry.space_group_name_H-M   'P 1'
#
loop_
_entity.id
_entity.type
_entity.pdbx_description
1 polymer ?
#
loop_
_entity_poly.entity_id
_entity_poly.type
_entity_poly.pdbx_seq_one_letter_code
_entity_poly.pdbx_strand_id
1 'polypeptide(L)'
;MRRSALENLKRYFLKAPLYLAGLILFLSTVHATPVNEYHKHLSQAIIALDSLVQLEENETASAFEARNAETILSVRQLVPANETIEWAGKEFTVDNSWLPAELDKYTHVSGPDRSILRQQIIERLQAIAERVKEIPQPAATGTEDKAQHSTKLGEILQRPEYARKVKQESAIGRLWRQFLKWLESLFPKPKPIAPGTAGIFSKIAQVFVIVLALAVLIFVVRLFLPRLLHNRRAKRKVKQGARIVLGERLEPEQSATDLLSEAEALARAGDLRAAIRKAYIALLLELGERKIITLEQHKTNQDYLRAVRRVERLYPNVKQLTDSFELHWYGLALVTETDWQTFRSGYKQALST
;
A
#
# COMPACT_ATOMS: atom_id res chain seq x y z
N MET A 1 -72.28 16.41 37.26
CA MET A 1 -71.02 16.66 36.50
C MET A 1 -69.83 15.82 37.00
N ARG A 2 -69.97 14.50 37.25
CA ARG A 2 -68.83 13.65 37.71
C ARG A 2 -68.68 12.29 37.02
N ARG A 3 -69.47 11.97 35.98
CA ARG A 3 -69.38 10.70 35.23
C ARG A 3 -68.67 10.80 33.86
N SER A 4 -68.50 12.00 33.30
CA SER A 4 -67.87 12.18 31.98
C SER A 4 -66.32 12.23 32.02
N ALA A 5 -65.71 12.39 33.19
CA ALA A 5 -64.23 12.46 33.31
C ALA A 5 -63.57 11.07 33.39
N LEU A 6 -64.33 10.02 33.72
CA LEU A 6 -63.81 8.66 33.91
C LEU A 6 -63.75 7.83 32.61
N GLU A 7 -64.51 8.19 31.57
CA GLU A 7 -64.45 7.49 30.27
C GLU A 7 -63.28 7.94 29.39
N ASN A 8 -62.81 9.19 29.54
CA ASN A 8 -61.61 9.67 28.84
C ASN A 8 -60.32 9.09 29.46
N LEU A 9 -60.34 8.69 30.73
CA LEU A 9 -59.18 8.09 31.40
C LEU A 9 -58.91 6.65 30.92
N LYS A 10 -59.95 5.87 30.59
CA LYS A 10 -59.80 4.51 30.05
C LYS A 10 -59.31 4.46 28.61
N ARG A 11 -59.56 5.50 27.79
CA ARG A 11 -59.05 5.58 26.41
C ARG A 11 -57.55 5.90 26.34
N TYR A 12 -56.98 6.54 27.37
CA TYR A 12 -55.53 6.71 27.48
C TYR A 12 -54.82 5.48 28.05
N PHE A 13 -55.44 4.77 29.00
CA PHE A 13 -54.85 3.56 29.58
C PHE A 13 -54.84 2.33 28.65
N LEU A 14 -55.76 2.24 27.68
CA LEU A 14 -55.73 1.15 26.68
C LEU A 14 -54.75 1.38 25.52
N LYS A 15 -54.09 2.55 25.43
CA LYS A 15 -53.01 2.83 24.47
C LYS A 15 -51.64 3.00 25.15
N ALA A 16 -51.53 2.58 26.41
CA ALA A 16 -50.28 2.59 27.16
C ALA A 16 -49.70 1.18 27.44
N PRO A 17 -49.72 0.24 26.46
CA PRO A 17 -48.70 -0.81 26.42
C PRO A 17 -47.86 -0.78 25.13
N LEU A 18 -47.89 0.31 24.36
CA LEU A 18 -47.10 0.43 23.11
C LEU A 18 -45.92 1.42 23.18
N TYR A 19 -45.79 2.15 24.29
CA TYR A 19 -44.59 2.96 24.58
C TYR A 19 -43.64 2.31 25.60
N LEU A 20 -43.90 1.04 25.98
CA LEU A 20 -43.01 0.22 26.82
C LEU A 20 -42.27 -0.87 26.02
N ALA A 21 -42.37 -0.85 24.68
CA ALA A 21 -41.52 -1.63 23.77
C ALA A 21 -40.48 -0.74 23.06
N GLY A 22 -40.33 0.50 23.52
CA GLY A 22 -39.31 1.47 23.08
C GLY A 22 -38.29 1.78 24.17
N LEU A 23 -38.26 1.02 25.27
CA LEU A 23 -37.03 0.88 26.05
C LEU A 23 -36.13 -0.06 25.24
N ILE A 24 -35.60 0.48 24.13
CA ILE A 24 -34.36 -0.02 23.57
C ILE A 24 -33.38 0.18 24.72
N LEU A 25 -33.20 -0.90 25.49
CA LEU A 25 -31.89 -1.26 25.97
C LEU A 25 -30.97 -1.01 24.77
N PHE A 26 -30.34 0.16 24.75
CA PHE A 26 -29.01 0.31 24.21
C PHE A 26 -28.13 -0.58 25.12
N LEU A 27 -28.31 -1.90 25.00
CA LEU A 27 -27.18 -2.80 24.97
C LEU A 27 -26.32 -2.16 23.91
N SER A 28 -25.29 -1.44 24.36
CA SER A 28 -24.19 -0.98 23.55
C SER A 28 -23.87 -2.15 22.65
N THR A 29 -24.32 -2.13 21.40
CA THR A 29 -23.80 -3.03 20.40
C THR A 29 -22.35 -2.62 20.37
N VAL A 30 -21.51 -3.41 21.03
CA VAL A 30 -20.07 -3.25 21.11
C VAL A 30 -19.62 -3.42 19.67
N HIS A 31 -19.72 -2.33 18.91
CA HIS A 31 -19.16 -2.26 17.58
C HIS A 31 -17.67 -2.26 17.81
N ALA A 32 -17.03 -3.36 17.47
CA ALA A 32 -15.60 -3.48 17.57
C ALA A 32 -14.97 -2.39 16.70
N THR A 33 -14.21 -1.49 17.33
CA THR A 33 -13.53 -0.40 16.64
C THR A 33 -12.46 -1.03 15.74
N PRO A 34 -12.40 -0.77 14.43
CA PRO A 34 -11.33 -1.33 13.61
C PRO A 34 -9.96 -0.79 14.10
N VAL A 35 -8.90 -1.61 14.05
CA VAL A 35 -7.55 -1.22 14.52
C VAL A 35 -7.07 0.13 13.98
N ASN A 36 -7.46 0.49 12.76
CA ASN A 36 -7.09 1.76 12.15
C ASN A 36 -7.80 2.97 12.80
N GLU A 37 -9.05 2.82 13.22
CA GLU A 37 -9.76 3.88 13.97
C GLU A 37 -9.18 4.00 15.39
N TYR A 38 -8.84 2.87 16.03
CA TYR A 38 -8.13 2.90 17.30
C TYR A 38 -6.80 3.67 17.22
N HIS A 39 -6.00 3.42 16.18
CA HIS A 39 -4.77 4.19 15.93
C HIS A 39 -5.03 5.70 15.77
N LYS A 40 -6.14 6.08 15.12
CA LYS A 40 -6.53 7.50 14.99
C LYS A 40 -6.92 8.10 16.33
N HIS A 41 -7.68 7.39 17.16
CA HIS A 41 -8.04 7.85 18.50
C HIS A 41 -6.79 8.11 19.36
N LEU A 42 -5.80 7.19 19.32
CA LEU A 42 -4.51 7.39 19.99
C LEU A 42 -3.78 8.63 19.46
N SER A 43 -3.75 8.82 18.14
CA SER A 43 -3.11 9.98 17.50
C SER A 43 -3.78 11.30 17.90
N GLN A 44 -5.12 11.33 17.94
CA GLN A 44 -5.90 12.50 18.36
C GLN A 44 -5.69 12.82 19.84
N ALA A 45 -5.63 11.80 20.70
CA ALA A 45 -5.33 11.97 22.11
C ALA A 45 -3.94 12.58 22.35
N ILE A 46 -2.92 12.13 21.59
CA ILE A 46 -1.56 12.69 21.64
C ILE A 46 -1.57 14.17 21.27
N ILE A 47 -2.20 14.53 20.15
CA ILE A 47 -2.26 15.92 19.68
C ILE A 47 -2.99 16.82 20.69
N ALA A 48 -4.10 16.33 21.25
CA ALA A 48 -4.88 17.06 22.25
C ALA A 48 -4.04 17.34 23.50
N LEU A 49 -3.31 16.35 24.02
CA LEU A 49 -2.42 16.55 25.17
C LEU A 49 -1.25 17.48 24.85
N ASP A 50 -0.63 17.34 23.67
CA ASP A 50 0.50 18.19 23.26
C ASP A 50 0.10 19.66 23.10
N SER A 51 -1.12 19.94 22.63
CA SER A 51 -1.62 21.32 22.49
C SER A 51 -1.71 22.09 23.82
N LEU A 52 -1.77 21.39 24.96
CA LEU A 52 -1.79 22.02 26.29
C LEU A 52 -0.49 22.76 26.65
N VAL A 53 0.58 22.63 25.84
CA VAL A 53 1.80 23.44 25.97
C VAL A 53 1.57 24.88 25.52
N GLN A 54 0.68 25.09 24.55
CA GLN A 54 0.52 26.37 23.89
C GLN A 54 -0.31 27.31 24.76
N LEU A 55 0.36 28.24 25.44
CA LEU A 55 -0.31 29.37 26.08
C LEU A 55 -0.75 30.34 24.98
N GLU A 56 -2.04 30.65 24.92
CA GLU A 56 -2.53 31.66 23.99
C GLU A 56 -2.10 33.05 24.48
N GLU A 57 -1.68 33.93 23.55
CA GLU A 57 -1.39 35.34 23.86
C GLU A 57 -2.68 35.99 24.40
N ASN A 58 -2.75 36.16 25.73
CA ASN A 58 -3.88 36.69 26.55
C ASN A 58 -4.76 35.65 27.28
N GLU A 59 -4.35 34.39 27.40
CA GLU A 59 -5.09 33.39 28.19
C GLU A 59 -5.00 33.67 29.70
N THR A 60 -6.14 33.71 30.39
CA THR A 60 -6.16 33.78 31.86
C THR A 60 -5.96 32.39 32.46
N ALA A 61 -5.43 32.31 33.69
CA ALA A 61 -5.25 31.02 34.38
C ALA A 61 -6.55 30.21 34.49
N SER A 62 -7.69 30.87 34.68
CA SER A 62 -9.00 30.19 34.71
C SER A 62 -9.45 29.67 33.35
N ALA A 63 -9.15 30.39 32.26
CA ALA A 63 -9.47 29.93 30.91
C ALA A 63 -8.59 28.72 30.53
N PHE A 64 -7.32 28.76 30.90
CA PHE A 64 -6.38 27.66 30.74
C PHE A 64 -6.85 26.39 31.47
N GLU A 65 -7.29 26.51 32.73
CA GLU A 65 -7.82 25.34 33.46
C GLU A 65 -9.12 24.79 32.87
N ALA A 66 -10.01 25.65 32.36
CA ALA A 66 -11.22 25.20 31.67
C ALA A 66 -10.89 24.42 30.39
N ARG A 67 -9.99 24.96 29.55
CA ARG A 67 -9.50 24.31 28.33
C ARG A 67 -8.80 22.98 28.65
N ASN A 68 -7.98 22.95 29.71
CA ASN A 68 -7.35 21.72 30.19
C ASN A 68 -8.41 20.68 30.56
N ALA A 69 -9.41 21.04 31.37
CA ALA A 69 -10.46 20.11 31.78
C ALA A 69 -11.23 19.54 30.57
N GLU A 70 -11.58 20.38 29.60
CA GLU A 70 -12.25 19.97 28.36
C GLU A 70 -11.38 19.03 27.51
N THR A 71 -10.09 19.34 27.40
CA THR A 71 -9.12 18.51 26.69
C THR A 71 -8.99 17.13 27.33
N ILE A 72 -8.89 17.08 28.66
CA ILE A 72 -8.79 15.82 29.41
C ILE A 72 -10.06 14.98 29.27
N LEU A 73 -11.24 15.60 29.27
CA LEU A 73 -12.50 14.91 29.00
C LEU A 73 -12.55 14.35 27.58
N SER A 74 -12.10 15.13 26.60
CA SER A 74 -12.03 14.69 25.19
C SER A 74 -11.10 13.49 25.02
N VAL A 75 -9.94 13.50 25.69
CA VAL A 75 -9.00 12.37 25.66
C VAL A 75 -9.62 11.10 26.27
N ARG A 76 -10.37 11.21 27.37
CA ARG A 76 -11.08 10.07 27.99
C ARG A 76 -12.16 9.48 27.08
N GLN A 77 -12.80 10.30 26.25
CA GLN A 77 -13.79 9.84 25.29
C GLN A 77 -13.14 9.17 24.09
N LEU A 78 -12.00 9.70 23.61
CA LEU A 78 -11.26 9.13 22.49
C LEU A 78 -10.66 7.76 22.84
N VAL A 79 -10.11 7.61 24.06
CA VAL A 79 -9.45 6.37 24.49
C VAL A 79 -10.07 5.92 25.82
N PRO A 80 -11.19 5.17 25.79
CA PRO A 80 -11.87 4.70 26.99
C PRO A 80 -11.09 3.60 27.70
N ALA A 81 -11.40 3.35 28.97
CA ALA A 81 -10.69 2.39 29.83
C ALA A 81 -10.68 0.96 29.27
N ASN A 82 -11.75 0.54 28.60
CA ASN A 82 -11.81 -0.74 27.91
C ASN A 82 -12.39 -0.48 26.53
N GLU A 83 -11.69 -0.91 25.49
CA GLU A 83 -12.12 -0.75 24.10
C GLU A 83 -12.04 -2.09 23.37
N THR A 84 -13.12 -2.47 22.69
CA THR A 84 -13.14 -3.68 21.86
C THR A 84 -12.70 -3.32 20.46
N ILE A 85 -11.64 -3.95 19.98
CA ILE A 85 -10.99 -3.67 18.70
C ILE A 85 -11.13 -4.87 17.76
N GLU A 86 -11.47 -4.61 16.51
CA GLU A 86 -11.50 -5.62 15.45
C GLU A 86 -10.20 -5.64 14.65
N TRP A 87 -9.54 -6.81 14.63
CA TRP A 87 -8.38 -7.07 13.78
C TRP A 87 -8.50 -8.43 13.08
N ALA A 88 -8.40 -8.43 11.74
CA ALA A 88 -8.46 -9.65 10.92
C ALA A 88 -9.72 -10.51 11.15
N GLY A 89 -10.87 -9.86 11.37
CA GLY A 89 -12.14 -10.52 11.64
C GLY A 89 -12.23 -11.16 13.04
N LYS A 90 -11.32 -10.81 13.95
CA LYS A 90 -11.34 -11.21 15.36
C LYS A 90 -11.44 -9.98 16.25
N GLU A 91 -12.23 -10.10 17.30
CA GLU A 91 -12.40 -9.06 18.32
C GLU A 91 -11.42 -9.28 19.48
N PHE A 92 -10.76 -8.21 19.90
CA PHE A 92 -9.85 -8.17 21.04
C PHE A 92 -10.30 -7.06 21.97
N THR A 93 -10.30 -7.30 23.29
CA THR A 93 -10.54 -6.22 24.26
C THR A 93 -9.19 -5.66 24.70
N VAL A 94 -9.01 -4.36 24.51
CA VAL A 94 -7.82 -3.61 24.92
C VAL A 94 -8.09 -2.90 26.24
N ASP A 95 -7.22 -3.16 27.20
CA ASP A 95 -7.22 -2.52 28.52
C ASP A 95 -6.38 -1.24 28.50
N ASN A 96 -7.07 -0.11 28.58
CA ASN A 96 -6.53 1.23 28.66
C ASN A 96 -6.80 1.86 30.04
N SER A 97 -7.11 1.08 31.07
CA SER A 97 -7.40 1.56 32.44
C SER A 97 -6.28 2.43 33.04
N TRP A 98 -5.05 2.25 32.56
CA TRP A 98 -3.91 3.07 32.94
C TRP A 98 -4.09 4.55 32.57
N LEU A 99 -4.75 4.87 31.45
CA LEU A 99 -4.85 6.24 30.94
C LEU A 99 -5.78 7.10 31.80
N PRO A 100 -7.04 6.70 32.11
CA PRO A 100 -7.88 7.44 33.05
C PRO A 100 -7.20 7.65 34.41
N ALA A 101 -6.51 6.63 34.93
CA ALA A 101 -5.81 6.73 36.21
C ALA A 101 -4.68 7.78 36.19
N GLU A 102 -3.89 7.85 35.11
CA GLU A 102 -2.86 8.87 34.95
C GLU A 102 -3.44 10.26 34.67
N LEU A 103 -4.55 10.35 33.94
CA LEU A 103 -5.26 11.62 33.71
C LEU A 103 -5.89 12.16 35.01
N ASP A 104 -6.38 11.28 35.90
CA ASP A 104 -6.83 11.68 37.23
C ASP A 104 -5.65 12.24 38.05
N LYS A 105 -4.47 11.62 38.03
CA LYS A 105 -3.29 12.21 38.69
C LYS A 105 -2.94 13.58 38.11
N TYR A 106 -2.97 13.71 36.77
CA TYR A 106 -2.67 14.94 36.06
C TYR A 106 -3.56 16.12 36.47
N THR A 107 -4.84 15.89 36.79
CA THR A 107 -5.75 16.97 37.23
C THR A 107 -5.51 17.45 38.65
N HIS A 108 -4.80 16.68 39.49
CA HIS A 108 -4.52 17.02 40.88
C HIS A 108 -3.13 17.63 41.10
N VAL A 109 -2.24 17.50 40.12
CA VAL A 109 -0.86 18.01 40.19
C VAL A 109 -0.77 19.35 39.48
N SER A 110 0.04 20.28 40.02
CA SER A 110 0.25 21.63 39.47
C SER A 110 1.73 21.92 39.24
N GLY A 111 2.04 22.91 38.41
CA GLY A 111 3.41 23.35 38.16
C GLY A 111 4.25 22.36 37.34
N PRO A 112 5.57 22.24 37.61
CA PRO A 112 6.49 21.47 36.76
C PRO A 112 6.13 19.97 36.71
N ASP A 113 5.68 19.40 37.82
CA ASP A 113 5.29 17.98 37.90
C ASP A 113 4.12 17.64 36.97
N ARG A 114 3.21 18.59 36.74
CA ARG A 114 2.10 18.45 35.80
C ARG A 114 2.60 18.31 34.36
N SER A 115 3.62 19.09 33.99
CA SER A 115 4.23 19.03 32.66
C SER A 115 4.96 17.71 32.42
N ILE A 116 5.63 17.18 33.46
CA ILE A 116 6.33 15.89 33.41
C ILE A 116 5.32 14.74 33.24
N LEU A 117 4.25 14.72 34.04
CA LEU A 117 3.20 13.70 33.93
C LEU A 117 2.55 13.69 32.55
N ARG A 118 2.23 14.87 31.99
CA ARG A 118 1.69 14.96 30.63
C ARG A 118 2.64 14.36 29.59
N GLN A 119 3.93 14.69 29.68
CA GLN A 119 4.93 14.19 28.76
C GLN A 119 5.03 12.66 28.83
N GLN A 120 5.01 12.08 30.03
CA GLN A 120 5.00 10.63 30.23
C GLN A 120 3.77 9.96 29.62
N ILE A 121 2.58 10.58 29.76
CA ILE A 121 1.34 10.08 29.14
C ILE A 121 1.46 10.11 27.62
N ILE A 122 1.96 11.22 27.04
CA ILE A 122 2.17 11.36 25.59
C ILE A 122 3.14 10.30 25.05
N GLU A 123 4.29 10.12 25.70
CA GLU A 123 5.30 9.14 25.28
C GLU A 123 4.75 7.71 25.30
N ARG A 124 3.95 7.38 26.34
CA ARG A 124 3.30 6.08 26.43
C ARG A 124 2.26 5.89 25.32
N LEU A 125 1.44 6.91 25.04
CA LEU A 125 0.48 6.86 23.91
C LEU A 125 1.19 6.73 22.56
N GLN A 126 2.28 7.46 22.35
CA GLN A 126 3.10 7.37 21.13
C GLN A 126 3.69 5.98 20.94
N ALA A 127 4.24 5.38 22.00
CA ALA A 127 4.78 4.03 21.97
C ALA A 127 3.69 3.00 21.59
N ILE A 128 2.48 3.14 22.11
CA ILE A 128 1.34 2.28 21.75
C ILE A 128 0.94 2.52 20.29
N ALA A 129 0.81 3.78 19.86
CA ALA A 129 0.42 4.14 18.49
C ALA A 129 1.41 3.57 17.45
N GLU A 130 2.72 3.69 17.68
CA GLU A 130 3.72 3.15 16.76
C GLU A 130 3.66 1.62 16.70
N ARG A 131 3.44 0.95 17.84
CA ARG A 131 3.25 -0.52 17.85
C ARG A 131 1.98 -0.95 17.12
N VAL A 132 0.89 -0.20 17.24
CA VAL A 132 -0.36 -0.48 16.52
C VAL A 132 -0.16 -0.29 15.01
N LYS A 133 0.63 0.70 14.59
CA LYS A 133 0.95 0.96 13.17
C LYS A 133 1.82 -0.12 12.53
N GLU A 134 2.66 -0.80 13.30
CA GLU A 134 3.47 -1.94 12.84
C GLU A 134 2.64 -3.21 12.59
N ILE A 135 1.41 -3.29 13.11
CA ILE A 135 0.54 -4.46 12.93
C ILE A 135 0.14 -4.57 11.44
N PRO A 136 0.43 -5.71 10.77
CA PRO A 136 0.04 -5.92 9.38
C PRO A 136 -1.47 -5.78 9.23
N GLN A 137 -1.91 -4.86 8.36
CA GLN A 137 -3.32 -4.75 8.04
C GLN A 137 -3.74 -5.96 7.19
N PRO A 138 -4.75 -6.73 7.61
CA PRO A 138 -5.32 -7.76 6.76
C PRO A 138 -5.86 -7.08 5.50
N ALA A 139 -5.48 -7.59 4.32
CA ALA A 139 -6.06 -7.13 3.06
C ALA A 139 -7.58 -7.35 3.14
N ALA A 140 -8.34 -6.27 3.36
CA ALA A 140 -9.77 -6.34 3.54
C ALA A 140 -10.43 -6.98 2.30
N THR A 141 -10.95 -8.19 2.47
CA THR A 141 -11.93 -8.78 1.57
C THR A 141 -13.24 -8.05 1.78
N GLY A 142 -13.43 -6.95 1.06
CA GLY A 142 -14.67 -6.17 1.06
C GLY A 142 -14.73 -5.31 -0.20
N THR A 143 -15.56 -5.69 -1.16
CA THR A 143 -15.60 -5.10 -2.51
C THR A 143 -16.31 -3.74 -2.55
N GLU A 144 -16.73 -3.18 -1.41
CA GLU A 144 -17.53 -1.96 -1.33
C GLU A 144 -16.70 -0.69 -1.05
N ASP A 145 -15.48 -0.83 -0.51
CA ASP A 145 -14.70 0.31 -0.02
C ASP A 145 -13.87 1.04 -1.09
N LYS A 146 -13.60 0.41 -2.25
CA LYS A 146 -12.84 1.05 -3.34
C LYS A 146 -13.52 2.32 -3.89
N ALA A 147 -14.85 2.38 -3.87
CA ALA A 147 -15.61 3.53 -4.33
C ALA A 147 -15.63 4.68 -3.30
N GLN A 148 -15.59 4.36 -2.01
CA GLN A 148 -15.60 5.37 -0.95
C GLN A 148 -14.20 5.94 -0.69
N HIS A 149 -13.16 5.11 -0.78
CA HIS A 149 -11.78 5.58 -0.67
C HIS A 149 -11.36 6.48 -1.84
N SER A 150 -11.77 6.19 -3.07
CA SER A 150 -11.47 7.06 -4.22
C SER A 150 -12.13 8.45 -4.08
N THR A 151 -13.33 8.48 -3.50
CA THR A 151 -14.09 9.71 -3.27
C THR A 151 -13.45 10.58 -2.17
N LYS A 152 -13.06 9.98 -1.03
CA LYS A 152 -12.32 10.69 0.04
C LYS A 152 -10.91 11.10 -0.37
N LEU A 153 -10.22 10.29 -1.18
CA LEU A 153 -8.92 10.66 -1.76
C LEU A 153 -9.04 11.85 -2.72
N GLY A 154 -10.09 11.89 -3.52
CA GLY A 154 -10.40 13.03 -4.40
C GLY A 154 -10.62 14.33 -3.61
N GLU A 155 -11.31 14.25 -2.49
CA GLU A 155 -11.58 15.39 -1.60
C GLU A 155 -10.31 15.90 -0.89
N ILE A 156 -9.46 15.00 -0.38
CA ILE A 156 -8.19 15.37 0.28
C ILE A 156 -7.20 15.98 -0.73
N LEU A 157 -7.15 15.46 -1.95
CA LEU A 157 -6.28 15.99 -3.01
C LEU A 157 -6.74 17.36 -3.57
N GLN A 158 -7.99 17.76 -3.32
CA GLN A 158 -8.54 19.05 -3.73
C GLN A 158 -8.42 20.15 -2.66
N ARG A 159 -7.96 19.83 -1.45
CA ARG A 159 -7.72 20.84 -0.41
C ARG A 159 -6.60 21.80 -0.84
N PRO A 160 -6.74 23.12 -0.57
CA PRO A 160 -5.81 24.16 -1.02
C PRO A 160 -4.37 24.00 -0.49
N GLU A 161 -4.21 23.17 0.53
CA GLU A 161 -2.97 22.88 1.26
C GLU A 161 -2.09 21.84 0.51
N TYR A 162 -2.74 20.95 -0.26
CA TYR A 162 -2.07 19.99 -1.16
C TYR A 162 -1.95 20.51 -2.61
N ALA A 163 -2.58 21.66 -2.92
CA ALA A 163 -2.33 22.42 -4.14
C ALA A 163 -0.97 23.14 -4.07
N ARG A 164 0.10 22.38 -3.82
CA ARG A 164 1.48 22.87 -3.87
C ARG A 164 1.73 23.35 -5.29
N LYS A 165 2.06 24.65 -5.43
CA LYS A 165 2.36 25.36 -6.67
C LYS A 165 3.27 24.56 -7.60
N VAL A 166 2.70 23.74 -8.50
CA VAL A 166 3.42 23.22 -9.67
C VAL A 166 3.45 24.32 -10.72
N LYS A 167 4.28 25.33 -10.47
CA LYS A 167 4.67 26.30 -11.49
C LYS A 167 5.78 25.67 -12.34
N GLN A 168 5.43 24.65 -13.10
CA GLN A 168 6.12 24.33 -14.35
C GLN A 168 5.04 24.04 -15.37
N GLU A 169 4.90 24.93 -16.34
CA GLU A 169 4.09 24.66 -17.52
C GLU A 169 4.65 23.41 -18.19
N SER A 170 4.01 22.26 -17.95
CA SER A 170 4.31 21.04 -18.67
C SER A 170 4.22 21.37 -20.17
N ALA A 171 5.31 21.15 -20.92
CA ALA A 171 5.33 21.40 -22.36
C ALA A 171 4.16 20.69 -23.06
N ILE A 172 3.75 19.54 -22.52
CA ILE A 172 2.53 18.81 -22.90
C ILE A 172 1.25 19.64 -22.68
N GLY A 173 1.13 20.37 -21.58
CA GLY A 173 -0.03 21.21 -21.28
C GLY A 173 -0.14 22.45 -22.19
N ARG A 174 0.99 22.96 -22.72
CA ARG A 174 0.97 24.00 -23.77
C ARG A 174 0.56 23.43 -25.13
N LEU A 175 1.12 22.28 -25.50
CA LEU A 175 0.76 21.58 -26.74
C LEU A 175 -0.72 21.13 -26.74
N TRP A 176 -1.23 20.66 -25.61
CA TRP A 176 -2.63 20.27 -25.46
C TRP A 176 -3.59 21.46 -25.60
N ARG A 177 -3.24 22.61 -25.02
CA ARG A 177 -4.00 23.87 -25.19
C ARG A 177 -3.97 24.36 -26.64
N GLN A 178 -2.83 24.25 -27.33
CA GLN A 178 -2.74 24.59 -28.76
C GLN A 178 -3.55 23.63 -29.64
N PHE A 179 -3.53 22.34 -29.33
CA PHE A 179 -4.34 21.34 -30.00
C PHE A 179 -5.84 21.59 -29.84
N LEU A 180 -6.31 21.90 -28.63
CA LEU A 180 -7.71 22.24 -28.38
C LEU A 180 -8.14 23.52 -29.13
N LYS A 181 -7.28 24.55 -29.16
CA LYS A 181 -7.55 25.77 -29.94
C LYS A 181 -7.62 25.52 -31.43
N TRP A 182 -6.73 24.68 -31.97
CA TRP A 182 -6.78 24.27 -33.37
C TRP A 182 -8.05 23.46 -33.66
N LEU A 183 -8.43 22.54 -32.76
CA LEU A 183 -9.65 21.73 -32.89
C LEU A 183 -10.91 22.61 -32.90
N GLU A 184 -10.99 23.59 -32.00
CA GLU A 184 -12.09 24.56 -31.94
C GLU A 184 -12.16 25.41 -33.21
N SER A 185 -11.02 25.73 -33.83
CA SER A 185 -10.99 26.46 -35.11
C SER A 185 -11.55 25.67 -36.29
N LEU A 186 -11.61 24.33 -36.20
CA LEU A 186 -12.22 23.48 -37.21
C LEU A 186 -13.74 23.37 -37.09
N PHE A 187 -14.32 23.78 -35.96
CA PHE A 187 -15.77 23.87 -35.81
C PHE A 187 -16.27 25.19 -36.40
N PRO A 188 -17.16 25.16 -37.42
CA PRO A 188 -17.74 26.38 -37.94
C PRO A 188 -18.59 27.03 -36.84
N LYS A 189 -18.23 28.26 -36.47
CA LYS A 189 -19.01 29.08 -35.52
C LYS A 189 -20.47 29.11 -35.99
N PRO A 190 -21.45 28.80 -35.14
CA PRO A 190 -22.85 28.82 -35.53
C PRO A 190 -23.24 30.24 -35.91
N LYS A 191 -23.29 30.53 -37.21
CA LYS A 191 -23.97 31.73 -37.72
C LYS A 191 -25.47 31.44 -37.73
N PRO A 192 -26.34 32.38 -37.33
CA PRO A 192 -27.77 32.22 -37.51
C PRO A 192 -28.05 32.14 -39.03
N ILE A 193 -28.54 30.98 -39.48
CA ILE A 193 -28.80 30.72 -40.90
C ILE A 193 -30.16 31.33 -41.26
N ALA A 194 -30.17 32.29 -42.19
CA ALA A 194 -31.36 32.69 -42.91
C ALA A 194 -31.79 31.57 -43.89
N PRO A 195 -33.09 31.28 -44.04
CA PRO A 195 -33.57 30.13 -44.79
C PRO A 195 -33.47 30.40 -46.30
N GLY A 196 -32.87 29.48 -47.06
CA GLY A 196 -32.94 29.55 -48.52
C GLY A 196 -32.07 28.60 -49.32
N THR A 197 -30.88 28.23 -48.82
CA THR A 197 -29.91 27.40 -49.60
C THR A 197 -29.15 26.37 -48.75
N ALA A 198 -29.60 26.12 -47.52
CA ALA A 198 -28.83 25.41 -46.48
C ALA A 198 -28.79 23.86 -46.58
N GLY A 199 -29.65 23.23 -47.38
CA GLY A 199 -29.81 21.76 -47.36
C GLY A 199 -28.64 20.98 -47.97
N ILE A 200 -28.04 21.47 -49.06
CA ILE A 200 -26.98 20.75 -49.80
C ILE A 200 -25.60 21.02 -49.19
N PHE A 201 -25.32 22.26 -48.80
CA PHE A 201 -24.07 22.63 -48.11
C PHE A 201 -23.94 21.96 -46.74
N SER A 202 -25.06 21.77 -46.02
CA SER A 202 -25.11 21.01 -44.76
C SER A 202 -24.67 19.56 -44.95
N LYS A 203 -25.17 18.87 -45.99
CA LYS A 203 -24.86 17.47 -46.27
C LYS A 203 -23.41 17.29 -46.71
N ILE A 204 -22.90 18.16 -47.58
CA ILE A 204 -21.51 18.11 -48.05
C ILE A 204 -20.53 18.39 -46.90
N ALA A 205 -20.82 19.38 -46.06
CA ALA A 205 -20.02 19.67 -44.87
C ALA A 205 -20.02 18.49 -43.89
N GLN A 206 -21.16 17.82 -43.69
CA GLN A 206 -21.25 16.65 -42.82
C GLN A 206 -20.43 15.47 -43.34
N VAL A 207 -20.51 15.19 -44.65
CA VAL A 207 -19.68 14.13 -45.27
C VAL A 207 -18.20 14.47 -45.17
N PHE A 208 -17.82 15.72 -45.37
CA PHE A 208 -16.43 16.16 -45.25
C PHE A 208 -15.88 15.97 -43.82
N VAL A 209 -16.67 16.31 -42.79
CA VAL A 209 -16.29 16.12 -41.38
C VAL A 209 -16.11 14.62 -41.05
N ILE A 210 -16.99 13.76 -41.55
CA ILE A 210 -16.89 12.31 -41.33
C ILE A 210 -15.64 11.74 -42.00
N VAL A 211 -15.38 12.12 -43.25
CA VAL A 211 -14.16 11.70 -43.99
C VAL A 211 -12.90 12.19 -43.28
N LEU A 212 -12.90 13.43 -42.79
CA LEU A 212 -11.76 13.99 -42.06
C LEU A 212 -11.56 13.27 -40.71
N ALA A 213 -12.62 12.97 -39.97
CA ALA A 213 -12.55 12.21 -38.72
C ALA A 213 -12.01 10.80 -38.96
N LEU A 214 -12.44 10.13 -40.03
CA LEU A 214 -11.95 8.80 -40.40
C LEU A 214 -10.46 8.83 -40.80
N ALA A 215 -10.04 9.85 -41.55
CA ALA A 215 -8.64 10.05 -41.91
C ALA A 215 -7.75 10.28 -40.68
N VAL A 216 -8.20 11.09 -39.71
CA VAL A 216 -7.49 11.31 -38.44
C VAL A 216 -7.43 10.02 -37.62
N LEU A 217 -8.52 9.25 -37.55
CA LEU A 217 -8.54 7.96 -36.85
C LEU A 217 -7.53 6.98 -37.45
N ILE A 218 -7.49 6.86 -38.79
CA ILE A 218 -6.52 6.02 -39.50
C ILE A 218 -5.09 6.50 -39.23
N PHE A 219 -4.85 7.81 -39.22
CA PHE A 219 -3.54 8.40 -38.94
C PHE A 219 -3.07 8.10 -37.51
N VAL A 220 -3.95 8.26 -36.51
CA VAL A 220 -3.67 7.94 -35.10
C VAL A 220 -3.39 6.43 -34.96
N VAL A 221 -4.24 5.57 -35.52
CA VAL A 221 -3.99 4.13 -35.50
C VAL A 221 -2.64 3.81 -36.14
N ARG A 222 -2.33 4.35 -37.33
CA ARG A 222 -1.05 4.08 -38.00
C ARG A 222 0.18 4.55 -37.20
N LEU A 223 0.05 5.65 -36.43
CA LEU A 223 1.13 6.19 -35.60
C LEU A 223 1.33 5.41 -34.29
N PHE A 224 0.25 4.96 -33.65
CA PHE A 224 0.28 4.32 -32.35
C PHE A 224 0.31 2.79 -32.41
N LEU A 225 -0.19 2.18 -33.49
CA LEU A 225 -0.16 0.73 -33.71
C LEU A 225 1.27 0.14 -33.72
N PRO A 226 2.28 0.73 -34.38
CA PRO A 226 3.65 0.23 -34.27
C PRO A 226 4.23 0.40 -32.86
N ARG A 227 3.87 1.45 -32.10
CA ARG A 227 4.31 1.61 -30.69
C ARG A 227 3.66 0.57 -29.76
N LEU A 228 2.39 0.27 -29.96
CA LEU A 228 1.65 -0.73 -29.19
C LEU A 228 2.11 -2.17 -29.52
N LEU A 229 2.42 -2.43 -30.80
CA LEU A 229 2.96 -3.71 -31.27
C LEU A 229 4.46 -3.87 -30.93
N HIS A 230 5.24 -2.80 -30.85
CA HIS A 230 6.65 -2.84 -30.40
C HIS A 230 6.76 -3.28 -28.94
N ASN A 231 5.81 -2.89 -28.08
CA ASN A 231 5.73 -3.40 -26.70
C ASN A 231 5.39 -4.89 -26.61
N ARG A 232 4.84 -5.51 -27.67
CA ARG A 232 4.62 -6.97 -27.73
C ARG A 232 5.70 -7.73 -28.49
N ARG A 233 6.45 -7.07 -29.39
CA ARG A 233 7.60 -7.64 -30.11
C ARG A 233 8.96 -7.37 -29.47
N ALA A 234 9.01 -6.59 -28.39
CA ALA A 234 10.21 -6.46 -27.55
C ALA A 234 10.36 -7.63 -26.56
N LYS A 235 10.29 -8.88 -27.05
CA LYS A 235 11.25 -9.91 -26.59
C LYS A 235 12.56 -9.71 -27.35
N ARG A 236 13.07 -8.48 -27.35
CA ARG A 236 14.39 -8.17 -27.88
C ARG A 236 15.32 -8.39 -26.70
N LYS A 237 16.14 -9.45 -26.77
CA LYS A 237 17.22 -9.74 -25.84
C LYS A 237 17.88 -8.42 -25.46
N VAL A 238 17.63 -7.95 -24.24
CA VAL A 238 18.40 -6.87 -23.67
C VAL A 238 19.83 -7.40 -23.69
N LYS A 239 20.70 -6.78 -24.48
CA LYS A 239 22.15 -6.99 -24.37
C LYS A 239 22.51 -6.55 -22.97
N GLN A 240 22.44 -7.48 -22.03
CA GLN A 240 22.88 -7.24 -20.67
C GLN A 240 24.40 -7.18 -20.77
N GLY A 241 25.00 -6.07 -20.33
CA GLY A 241 26.44 -6.01 -20.14
C GLY A 241 26.91 -7.16 -19.25
N ALA A 242 28.22 -7.43 -19.26
CA ALA A 242 28.83 -8.51 -18.47
C ALA A 242 28.20 -8.58 -17.07
N ARG A 243 27.55 -9.72 -16.76
CA ARG A 243 26.88 -9.91 -15.46
C ARG A 243 27.92 -10.41 -14.49
N ILE A 244 28.11 -9.70 -13.37
CA ILE A 244 28.98 -10.17 -12.30
C ILE A 244 28.11 -10.88 -11.26
N VAL A 245 28.28 -12.19 -11.13
CA VAL A 245 27.57 -13.02 -10.14
C VAL A 245 28.61 -13.64 -9.21
N LEU A 246 28.55 -13.34 -7.91
CA LEU A 246 29.48 -13.88 -6.89
C LEU A 246 30.97 -13.69 -7.25
N GLY A 247 31.30 -12.57 -7.91
CA GLY A 247 32.66 -12.25 -8.35
C GLY A 247 33.09 -12.90 -9.68
N GLU A 248 32.25 -13.73 -10.29
CA GLU A 248 32.49 -14.28 -11.62
C GLU A 248 31.90 -13.37 -12.70
N ARG A 249 32.72 -13.03 -13.70
CA ARG A 249 32.29 -12.25 -14.86
C ARG A 249 31.70 -13.21 -15.89
N LEU A 250 30.40 -13.14 -16.09
CA LEU A 250 29.70 -13.89 -17.11
C LEU A 250 29.67 -13.09 -18.42
N GLU A 251 29.93 -13.76 -19.53
CA GLU A 251 29.79 -13.13 -20.84
C GLU A 251 28.31 -12.83 -21.14
N PRO A 252 28.00 -11.78 -21.93
CA PRO A 252 26.62 -11.37 -22.22
C PRO A 252 25.70 -12.46 -22.80
N GLU A 253 26.29 -13.48 -23.41
CA GLU A 253 25.61 -14.54 -24.17
C GLU A 253 25.70 -15.91 -23.50
N GLN A 254 26.48 -16.03 -22.42
CA GLN A 254 26.71 -17.30 -21.73
C GLN A 254 25.43 -17.76 -21.03
N SER A 255 24.95 -18.94 -21.39
CA SER A 255 23.75 -19.53 -20.80
C SER A 255 24.08 -20.35 -19.55
N ALA A 256 23.07 -20.64 -18.74
CA ALA A 256 23.24 -21.52 -17.59
C ALA A 256 23.67 -22.94 -18.00
N THR A 257 23.23 -23.42 -19.16
CA THR A 257 23.63 -24.72 -19.70
C THR A 257 25.11 -24.76 -20.08
N ASP A 258 25.65 -23.65 -20.60
CA ASP A 258 27.08 -23.54 -20.91
C ASP A 258 27.91 -23.58 -19.62
N LEU A 259 27.50 -22.82 -18.60
CA LEU A 259 28.17 -22.82 -17.29
C LEU A 259 28.13 -24.20 -16.61
N LEU A 260 27.02 -24.92 -16.72
CA LEU A 260 26.92 -26.28 -16.19
C LEU A 260 27.84 -27.24 -16.95
N SER A 261 27.97 -27.09 -18.27
CA SER A 261 28.87 -27.90 -19.09
C SER A 261 30.34 -27.65 -18.72
N GLU A 262 30.70 -26.38 -18.44
CA GLU A 262 32.00 -26.01 -17.89
C GLU A 262 32.24 -26.62 -16.51
N ALA A 263 31.23 -26.60 -15.63
CA ALA A 263 31.30 -27.26 -14.32
C ALA A 263 31.55 -28.77 -14.44
N GLU A 264 30.89 -29.45 -15.38
CA GLU A 264 31.11 -30.87 -15.65
C GLU A 264 32.50 -31.16 -16.25
N ALA A 265 33.07 -30.22 -17.00
CA ALA A 265 34.45 -30.33 -17.48
C ALA A 265 35.46 -30.19 -16.32
N LEU A 266 35.25 -29.24 -15.41
CA LEU A 266 36.07 -29.05 -14.21
C LEU A 266 36.04 -30.28 -13.31
N ALA A 267 34.85 -30.88 -13.12
CA ALA A 267 34.73 -32.10 -12.34
C ALA A 267 35.52 -33.27 -12.96
N ARG A 268 35.45 -33.43 -14.29
CA ARG A 268 36.25 -34.44 -15.02
C ARG A 268 37.75 -34.21 -14.93
N ALA A 269 38.18 -32.96 -14.78
CA ALA A 269 39.58 -32.60 -14.56
C ALA A 269 40.03 -32.80 -13.10
N GLY A 270 39.13 -33.19 -12.20
CA GLY A 270 39.41 -33.39 -10.77
C GLY A 270 39.29 -32.12 -9.93
N ASP A 271 38.97 -30.96 -10.53
CA ASP A 271 38.72 -29.72 -9.79
C ASP A 271 37.25 -29.63 -9.35
N LEU A 272 36.91 -30.49 -8.39
CA LEU A 272 35.54 -30.63 -7.88
C LEU A 272 35.05 -29.36 -7.19
N ARG A 273 35.95 -28.60 -6.56
CA ARG A 273 35.59 -27.36 -5.87
C ARG A 273 35.22 -26.26 -6.87
N ALA A 274 36.00 -26.10 -7.93
CA ALA A 274 35.65 -25.17 -9.00
C ALA A 274 34.37 -25.63 -9.71
N ALA A 275 34.17 -26.94 -9.90
CA ALA A 275 32.94 -27.49 -10.46
C ALA A 275 31.70 -27.11 -9.64
N ILE A 276 31.72 -27.30 -8.31
CA ILE A 276 30.61 -26.91 -7.42
C ILE A 276 30.32 -25.40 -7.52
N ARG A 277 31.36 -24.56 -7.48
CA ARG A 277 31.19 -23.11 -7.62
C ARG A 277 30.52 -22.74 -8.94
N LYS A 278 31.02 -23.29 -10.04
CA LYS A 278 30.53 -23.00 -11.38
C LYS A 278 29.08 -23.47 -11.57
N ALA A 279 28.75 -24.66 -11.07
CA ALA A 279 27.40 -25.21 -11.09
C ALA A 279 26.42 -24.39 -10.22
N TYR A 280 26.88 -23.86 -9.07
CA TYR A 280 26.06 -22.95 -8.26
C TYR A 280 25.76 -21.64 -8.98
N ILE A 281 26.74 -21.07 -9.69
CA ILE A 281 26.52 -19.87 -10.50
C ILE A 281 25.56 -20.16 -11.66
N ALA A 282 25.68 -21.32 -12.30
CA ALA A 282 24.72 -21.80 -13.29
C ALA A 282 23.29 -21.90 -12.73
N LEU A 283 23.13 -22.35 -11.47
CA LEU A 283 21.82 -22.44 -10.81
C LEU A 283 21.21 -21.06 -10.63
N LEU A 284 21.97 -20.11 -10.11
CA LEU A 284 21.50 -18.73 -9.94
C LEU A 284 21.13 -18.10 -11.29
N LEU A 285 21.92 -18.38 -12.33
CA LEU A 285 21.62 -17.90 -13.67
C LEU A 285 20.27 -18.45 -14.19
N GLU A 286 20.02 -19.76 -14.06
CA GLU A 286 18.73 -20.38 -14.41
C GLU A 286 17.56 -19.79 -13.63
N LEU A 287 17.70 -19.62 -12.31
CA LEU A 287 16.65 -19.04 -11.48
C LEU A 287 16.36 -17.58 -11.87
N GLY A 288 17.39 -16.84 -12.29
CA GLY A 288 17.26 -15.49 -12.83
C GLY A 288 16.55 -15.45 -14.18
N GLU A 289 16.88 -16.37 -15.08
CA GLU A 289 16.23 -16.52 -16.39
C GLU A 289 14.75 -16.90 -16.26
N ARG A 290 14.41 -17.74 -15.27
CA ARG A 290 13.03 -18.10 -14.91
C ARG A 290 12.29 -16.99 -14.15
N LYS A 291 12.94 -15.86 -13.86
CA LYS A 291 12.42 -14.71 -13.09
C LYS A 291 12.00 -15.06 -11.65
N ILE A 292 12.58 -16.11 -11.08
CA ILE A 292 12.37 -16.49 -9.67
C ILE A 292 13.19 -15.57 -8.76
N ILE A 293 14.40 -15.22 -9.22
CA ILE A 293 15.30 -14.29 -8.53
C ILE A 293 15.71 -13.15 -9.46
N THR A 294 16.14 -12.03 -8.88
CA THR A 294 16.79 -10.94 -9.62
C THR A 294 18.28 -10.98 -9.33
N LEU A 295 19.09 -11.22 -10.36
CA LEU A 295 20.56 -11.28 -10.28
C LEU A 295 21.14 -9.87 -10.22
N GLU A 296 21.87 -9.58 -9.15
CA GLU A 296 22.53 -8.29 -8.93
C GLU A 296 23.89 -8.52 -8.28
N GLN A 297 24.88 -7.70 -8.63
CA GLN A 297 26.26 -7.85 -8.17
C GLN A 297 26.41 -7.79 -6.64
N HIS A 298 25.55 -7.02 -5.97
CA HIS A 298 25.63 -6.78 -4.53
C HIS A 298 24.84 -7.80 -3.69
N LYS A 299 24.17 -8.77 -4.31
CA LYS A 299 23.38 -9.78 -3.59
C LYS A 299 24.24 -10.91 -3.04
N THR A 300 23.91 -11.32 -1.82
CA THR A 300 24.53 -12.45 -1.13
C THR A 300 23.77 -13.75 -1.36
N ASN A 301 24.38 -14.88 -1.01
CA ASN A 301 23.71 -16.20 -1.01
C ASN A 301 22.41 -16.20 -0.19
N GLN A 302 22.42 -15.56 0.98
CA GLN A 302 21.24 -15.45 1.84
C GLN A 302 20.12 -14.63 1.19
N ASP A 303 20.45 -13.60 0.42
CA ASP A 303 19.46 -12.81 -0.31
C ASP A 303 18.79 -13.64 -1.41
N TYR A 304 19.56 -14.49 -2.10
CA TYR A 304 19.02 -15.43 -3.09
C TYR A 304 18.12 -16.48 -2.43
N LEU A 305 18.52 -17.06 -1.29
CA LEU A 305 17.66 -17.98 -0.53
C LEU A 305 16.37 -17.31 -0.06
N ARG A 306 16.43 -16.06 0.41
CA ARG A 306 15.24 -15.30 0.82
C ARG A 306 14.29 -15.07 -0.35
N ALA A 307 14.83 -14.81 -1.55
CA ALA A 307 14.02 -14.66 -2.76
C ALA A 307 13.32 -15.96 -3.17
N VAL A 308 14.02 -17.10 -3.08
CA VAL A 308 13.47 -18.43 -3.42
C VAL A 308 12.46 -18.93 -2.39
N ARG A 309 12.47 -18.43 -1.14
CA ARG A 309 11.52 -18.81 -0.08
C ARG A 309 10.05 -18.68 -0.47
N ARG A 310 9.73 -17.84 -1.47
CA ARG A 310 8.37 -17.69 -2.02
C ARG A 310 7.89 -18.92 -2.81
N VAL A 311 8.79 -19.81 -3.21
CA VAL A 311 8.50 -21.04 -3.95
C VAL A 311 8.80 -22.23 -3.03
N GLU A 312 7.78 -22.65 -2.27
CA GLU A 312 7.92 -23.61 -1.17
C GLU A 312 8.55 -24.94 -1.59
N ARG A 313 8.22 -25.44 -2.78
CA ARG A 313 8.76 -26.70 -3.31
C ARG A 313 10.23 -26.60 -3.75
N LEU A 314 10.69 -25.41 -4.13
CA LEU A 314 12.05 -25.16 -4.63
C LEU A 314 13.02 -24.83 -3.50
N TYR A 315 12.54 -24.19 -2.44
CA TYR A 315 13.36 -23.68 -1.34
C TYR A 315 14.24 -24.75 -0.66
N PRO A 316 13.76 -25.95 -0.30
CA PRO A 316 14.61 -26.98 0.33
C PRO A 316 15.78 -27.40 -0.54
N ASN A 317 15.56 -27.59 -1.84
CA ASN A 317 16.59 -28.01 -2.79
C ASN A 317 17.64 -26.92 -2.98
N VAL A 318 17.20 -25.66 -3.18
CA VAL A 318 18.14 -24.54 -3.34
C VAL A 318 18.91 -24.29 -2.04
N LYS A 319 18.26 -24.43 -0.88
CA LYS A 319 18.93 -24.32 0.43
C LYS A 319 20.05 -25.35 0.55
N GLN A 320 19.78 -26.61 0.24
CA GLN A 320 20.80 -27.66 0.31
C GLN A 320 22.00 -27.37 -0.63
N LEU A 321 21.74 -26.87 -1.84
CA LEU A 321 22.80 -26.50 -2.78
C LEU A 321 23.59 -25.27 -2.30
N THR A 322 22.93 -24.26 -1.75
CA THR A 322 23.60 -23.09 -1.15
C THR A 322 24.47 -23.51 0.03
N ASP A 323 23.97 -24.35 0.93
CA ASP A 323 24.73 -24.82 2.10
C ASP A 323 25.99 -25.60 1.64
N SER A 324 25.85 -26.48 0.64
CA SER A 324 26.99 -27.19 0.05
C SER A 324 28.00 -26.26 -0.62
N PHE A 325 27.53 -25.27 -1.37
CA PHE A 325 28.39 -24.25 -1.96
C PHE A 325 29.16 -23.46 -0.89
N GLU A 326 28.48 -23.02 0.18
CA GLU A 326 29.11 -22.26 1.26
C GLU A 326 30.16 -23.07 2.00
N LEU A 327 29.87 -24.33 2.30
CA LEU A 327 30.79 -25.25 2.96
C LEU A 327 32.08 -25.46 2.16
N HIS A 328 31.98 -25.75 0.87
CA HIS A 328 33.15 -26.08 0.06
C HIS A 328 33.87 -24.84 -0.46
N TRP A 329 33.15 -23.77 -0.81
CA TRP A 329 33.77 -22.57 -1.34
C TRP A 329 34.30 -21.64 -0.26
N TYR A 330 33.50 -21.29 0.75
CA TYR A 330 33.93 -20.39 1.83
C TYR A 330 34.52 -21.15 3.01
N GLY A 331 33.96 -22.31 3.35
CA GLY A 331 34.44 -23.16 4.45
C GLY A 331 35.71 -23.97 4.13
N LEU A 332 36.19 -23.95 2.88
CA LEU A 332 37.39 -24.68 2.42
C LEU A 332 37.36 -26.20 2.72
N ALA A 333 36.16 -26.78 2.90
CA ALA A 333 36.02 -28.20 3.15
C ALA A 333 36.54 -29.01 1.95
N LEU A 334 37.17 -30.15 2.24
CA LEU A 334 37.60 -31.10 1.21
C LEU A 334 36.38 -31.60 0.44
N VAL A 335 36.45 -31.48 -0.89
CA VAL A 335 35.39 -31.92 -1.79
C VAL A 335 35.67 -33.34 -2.25
N THR A 336 34.71 -34.22 -2.10
CA THR A 336 34.76 -35.58 -2.63
C THR A 336 33.92 -35.71 -3.90
N GLU A 337 34.17 -36.77 -4.69
CA GLU A 337 33.35 -37.08 -5.87
C GLU A 337 31.88 -37.29 -5.49
N THR A 338 31.62 -37.86 -4.31
CA THR A 338 30.26 -38.02 -3.78
C THR A 338 29.57 -36.69 -3.51
N ASP A 339 30.30 -35.67 -3.06
CA ASP A 339 29.74 -34.32 -2.86
C ASP A 339 29.35 -33.69 -4.20
N TRP A 340 30.20 -33.85 -5.22
CA TRP A 340 29.89 -33.39 -6.57
C TRP A 340 28.65 -34.08 -7.16
N GLN A 341 28.54 -35.41 -7.06
CA GLN A 341 27.37 -36.13 -7.57
C GLN A 341 26.09 -35.75 -6.81
N THR A 342 26.19 -35.51 -5.49
CA THR A 342 25.08 -35.02 -4.67
C THR A 342 24.66 -33.61 -5.11
N PHE A 343 25.63 -32.72 -5.34
CA PHE A 343 25.37 -31.37 -5.82
C PHE A 343 24.71 -31.39 -7.21
N ARG A 344 25.25 -32.20 -8.13
CA ARG A 344 24.73 -32.34 -9.51
C ARG A 344 23.32 -32.90 -9.56
N SER A 345 23.01 -33.88 -8.72
CA SER A 345 21.65 -34.44 -8.62
C SER A 345 20.66 -33.44 -8.02
N GLY A 346 21.06 -32.76 -6.93
CA GLY A 346 20.27 -31.68 -6.32
C GLY A 346 19.99 -30.53 -7.29
N TYR A 347 20.98 -30.15 -8.12
CA TYR A 347 20.81 -29.15 -9.18
C TYR A 347 19.69 -29.56 -10.15
N LYS A 348 19.71 -30.80 -10.65
CA LYS A 348 18.68 -31.30 -11.57
C LYS A 348 17.30 -31.35 -10.92
N GLN A 349 17.23 -31.71 -9.64
CA GLN A 349 15.98 -31.76 -8.87
C GLN A 349 15.39 -30.36 -8.60
N ALA A 350 16.25 -29.37 -8.36
CA ALA A 350 15.83 -27.98 -8.21
C ALA A 350 15.17 -27.45 -9.49
N LEU A 351 15.67 -27.84 -10.66
CA LEU A 351 15.16 -27.34 -11.95
C LEU A 351 13.96 -28.12 -12.53
N SER A 352 13.69 -29.32 -12.03
CA SER A 352 12.53 -30.15 -12.42
C SER A 352 11.25 -29.82 -11.65
N THR A 353 11.36 -28.96 -10.64
CA THR A 353 10.26 -28.41 -9.83
C THR A 353 9.66 -27.19 -10.52
#